data_AF-A0A970BEN4-F1
#
_entry.id   AF-A0A970BEN4-F1
#
_cell.length_a   1.000
_cell.length_b   1.000
_cell.length_c   1.000
_cell.angle_alpha   90.00
_cell.angle_beta   90.00
_cell.angle_gamma   90.00
#
_symmetry.space_group_name_H-M   'P 1'
#
loop_
_entity.id
_entity.type
_entity.pdbx_description
1 polymer ?
#
loop_
_entity_poly.entity_id
_entity_poly.type
_entity_poly.pdbx_seq_one_letter_code
_entity_poly.pdbx_strand_id
1 'polypeptide(L)' 'MANPTPLLQIDTLTKSFGAKVLFEDISFGIAQGDRIGLIARNGTGKTTLLNIIAGKEPYDSGRVVFRNDIRTA' A
#
# COMPACT_ATOMS: atom_id res chain seq x y z
N MET A 1 4.57 -25.45 -11.72
CA MET A 1 5.02 -24.29 -10.92
C MET A 1 3.79 -23.69 -10.27
N ALA A 2 3.75 -23.48 -8.96
CA ALA A 2 2.59 -22.87 -8.33
C ALA A 2 2.54 -21.38 -8.70
N ASN A 3 1.41 -20.89 -9.19
CA ASN A 3 1.21 -19.45 -9.36
C ASN A 3 1.08 -18.80 -7.98
N PRO A 4 1.89 -17.78 -7.67
CA PRO A 4 1.82 -17.11 -6.38
C PRO A 4 0.46 -16.44 -6.23
N THR A 5 -0.24 -16.73 -5.13
CA THR A 5 -1.59 -16.23 -4.89
C THR A 5 -1.53 -14.75 -4.50
N PRO A 6 -2.03 -13.80 -5.31
CA PRO A 6 -2.00 -12.38 -4.95
C PRO A 6 -2.95 -12.10 -3.78
N LEU A 7 -2.50 -11.32 -2.81
CA LEU A 7 -3.26 -10.94 -1.62
C LEU A 7 -3.60 -9.44 -1.59
N LEU A 8 -2.64 -8.60 -1.99
CA LEU A 8 -2.76 -7.15 -2.09
C LEU A 8 -2.15 -6.68 -3.40
N GLN A 9 -2.83 -5.79 -4.10
CA GLN A 9 -2.31 -5.04 -5.23
C GLN A 9 -2.53 -3.55 -5.00
N ILE A 10 -1.48 -2.77 -5.17
CA ILE A 10 -1.51 -1.31 -5.17
C ILE A 10 -1.05 -0.84 -6.55
N ASP A 11 -1.86 0.00 -7.18
CA ASP A 11 -1.60 0.56 -8.50
C ASP A 11 -1.60 2.08 -8.44
N THR A 12 -0.48 2.71 -8.81
CA THR A 12 -0.32 4.16 -9.02
C THR A 12 -0.77 5.03 -7.83
N LEU A 13 -0.54 4.55 -6.61
CA LEU A 13 -1.05 5.17 -5.40
C LEU A 13 -0.28 6.45 -5.07
N THR A 14 -1.01 7.55 -4.86
CA THR A 14 -0.44 8.85 -4.49
C THR A 14 -1.10 9.38 -3.22
N LYS A 15 -0.28 9.99 -2.36
CA LYS A 15 -0.74 10.66 -1.13
C LYS A 15 0.03 11.92 -0.84
N SER A 16 -0.73 12.97 -0.54
CA SER A 16 -0.25 14.28 -0.13
C SER A 16 -0.95 14.75 1.15
N PHE A 17 -0.30 15.68 1.85
CA PHE A 17 -0.92 16.49 2.89
C PHE A 17 -0.70 17.97 2.58
N GLY A 18 -1.78 18.65 2.20
CA GLY A 18 -1.69 20.01 1.65
C GLY A 18 -0.80 20.02 0.40
N ALA A 19 0.20 20.89 0.38
CA ALA A 19 1.17 20.98 -0.72
C ALA A 19 2.29 19.93 -0.67
N LYS A 20 2.39 19.13 0.40
CA LYS A 20 3.47 18.15 0.57
C LYS A 20 3.06 16.78 0.05
N VAL A 21 3.68 16.34 -1.03
CA VAL A 21 3.60 14.96 -1.51
C VAL A 21 4.43 14.05 -0.59
N LEU A 22 3.83 13.00 -0.05
CA LEU A 22 4.53 11.99 0.76
C LEU A 22 5.13 10.89 -0.12
N PHE A 23 4.31 10.40 -1.05
CA PHE A 23 4.70 9.47 -2.09
C PHE A 23 3.77 9.63 -3.29
N GLU A 24 4.28 9.32 -4.47
CA GLU A 24 3.62 9.51 -5.76
C GLU A 24 3.82 8.27 -6.60
N ASP A 25 2.74 7.83 -7.25
CA ASP A 25 2.73 6.77 -8.26
C ASP A 25 3.37 5.44 -7.80
N ILE A 26 3.13 5.03 -6.55
CA ILE A 26 3.68 3.75 -6.07
C ILE A 26 2.82 2.59 -6.53
N SER A 27 3.45 1.56 -7.10
CA SER A 27 2.79 0.33 -7.55
C SER A 27 3.54 -0.89 -7.05
N PHE A 28 2.85 -1.80 -6.36
CA PHE A 28 3.41 -3.08 -5.91
C PHE A 28 2.32 -4.10 -5.57
N GLY A 29 2.70 -5.37 -5.60
CA GLY A 29 1.86 -6.48 -5.17
C GLY A 29 2.47 -7.23 -3.99
N ILE A 30 1.64 -7.83 -3.15
CA ILE A 30 2.03 -8.80 -2.14
C ILE A 30 1.31 -10.11 -2.43
N ALA A 31 2.08 -11.18 -2.54
CA ALA A 31 1.58 -12.54 -2.72
C ALA A 31 1.70 -13.38 -1.45
N GLN A 32 0.97 -14.49 -1.43
CA GLN A 32 1.01 -15.45 -0.35
C GLN A 32 2.41 -16.04 -0.19
N GLY A 33 2.97 -15.93 1.03
CA GLY A 33 4.31 -16.40 1.36
C GLY A 33 5.39 -15.32 1.34
N ASP A 34 5.08 -14.13 0.83
CA ASP A 34 6.01 -13.01 0.82
C ASP A 34 6.32 -12.51 2.24
N ARG A 35 7.59 -12.14 2.45
CA ARG A 35 8.04 -11.40 3.64
C ARG A 35 8.53 -10.03 3.20
N ILE A 36 7.71 -9.02 3.45
CA ILE A 36 7.94 -7.65 2.99
C ILE A 36 8.47 -6.80 4.15
N GLY A 37 9.54 -6.04 3.91
CA GLY A 37 10.03 -5.00 4.82
C GLY A 37 9.84 -3.62 4.20
N LEU A 38 9.17 -2.71 4.91
CA LEU A 38 9.00 -1.31 4.48
C LEU A 38 10.03 -0.41 5.17
N ILE A 39 10.98 0.11 4.39
CA ILE A 39 12.06 0.99 4.83
C ILE A 39 11.87 2.37 4.19
N ALA A 40 11.84 3.40 5.02
CA ALA A 40 11.76 4.79 4.58
C ALA A 40 12.31 5.70 5.68
N ARG A 41 12.70 6.94 5.32
CA ARG A 41 13.08 7.95 6.31
C ARG A 41 11.84 8.43 7.09
N ASN A 42 12.07 9.01 8.26
CA ASN A 42 11.00 9.63 9.04
C ASN A 42 10.32 10.74 8.23
N GLY A 43 8.98 10.74 8.24
CA GLY A 43 8.18 11.74 7.52
C GLY A 43 7.97 11.49 6.02
N THR A 44 8.41 10.34 5.49
CA THR A 44 8.18 9.92 4.09
C THR A 44 6.85 9.14 3.90
N GLY A 45 6.02 9.04 4.94
CA GLY A 45 4.67 8.45 4.80
C GLY A 45 4.56 6.95 5.02
N LYS A 46 5.54 6.31 5.68
CA LYS A 46 5.47 4.88 6.06
C LYS A 46 4.17 4.52 6.79
N THR A 47 3.91 5.21 7.90
CA THR A 47 2.69 5.01 8.70
C THR A 47 1.44 5.33 7.89
N THR A 48 1.50 6.36 7.05
CA THR A 48 0.40 6.75 6.15
C THR A 48 0.07 5.65 5.14
N LEU A 49 1.08 5.05 4.49
CA LEU A 49 0.89 3.92 3.58
C LEU A 49 0.26 2.73 4.29
N LEU A 50 0.74 2.37 5.49
CA LEU A 50 0.15 1.28 6.28
C LEU A 50 -1.29 1.58 6.70
N ASN A 51 -1.60 2.83 7.05
CA ASN A 51 -2.97 3.25 7.37
C ASN A 51 -3.89 3.23 6.14
N ILE A 52 -3.40 3.61 4.96
CA ILE A 52 -4.15 3.50 3.70
C ILE A 52 -4.47 2.03 3.40
N ILE A 53 -3.49 1.14 3.51
CA ILE A 53 -3.68 -0.31 3.36
C ILE A 53 -4.71 -0.82 4.38
N ALA A 54 -4.68 -0.32 5.61
CA ALA A 54 -5.65 -0.69 6.65
C ALA A 54 -7.03 -0.01 6.50
N GLY A 55 -7.24 0.84 5.48
CA GLY A 55 -8.49 1.58 5.28
C GLY A 55 -8.75 2.69 6.30
N LYS A 56 -7.71 3.11 7.05
CA LYS A 56 -7.79 4.12 8.12
C LYS A 56 -7.44 5.54 7.64
N GLU A 57 -6.91 5.67 6.43
CA GLU A 57 -6.47 6.92 5.85
C GLU A 57 -6.86 6.97 4.35
N PRO A 58 -7.47 8.06 3.87
CA PRO A 58 -7.76 8.22 2.45
C PRO A 58 -6.48 8.51 1.64
N TYR A 59 -6.55 8.28 0.33
CA TYR A 59 -5.49 8.59 -0.63
C TYR A 59 -6.01 9.46 -1.77
N ASP A 60 -5.11 10.11 -2.49
CA ASP A 60 -5.48 11.13 -3.48
C ASP A 60 -5.84 10.50 -4.83
N SER A 61 -5.10 9.48 -5.24
CA SER A 61 -5.32 8.75 -6.50
C SER A 61 -4.75 7.33 -6.44
N GLY A 62 -5.10 6.53 -7.44
CA GLY A 62 -4.66 5.15 -7.59
C GLY A 62 -5.68 4.15 -7.06
N ARG A 63 -5.22 2.93 -6.79
CA ARG A 63 -6.09 1.83 -6.36
C ARG A 63 -5.40 0.93 -5.35
N VAL A 64 -6.16 0.49 -4.34
CA VAL A 64 -5.77 -0.56 -3.39
C VAL A 64 -6.79 -1.69 -3.50
N VAL A 65 -6.34 -2.90 -3.86
CA VAL A 65 -7.19 -4.08 -4.05
C VAL A 65 -6.71 -5.21 -3.17
N PHE A 66 -7.63 -5.75 -2.37
CA PHE A 66 -7.41 -6.98 -1.62
C PHE A 66 -8.07 -8.15 -2.31
N ARG A 67 -7.50 -9.34 -2.13
CA ARG A 67 -8.26 -10.57 -2.31
C ARG A 67 -9.40 -10.61 -1.28
N ASN A 68 -10.49 -11.30 -1.61
CA ASN A 68 -11.57 -11.55 -0.66
C ASN A 68 -11.04 -12.18 0.63
N ASP A 69 -11.71 -11.86 1.75
CA ASP A 69 -11.44 -12.41 3.10
C ASP A 69 -10.09 -12.04 3.72
N ILE A 70 -9.38 -11.05 3.16
CA ILE A 70 -8.21 -10.46 3.84
C ILE A 70 -8.67 -9.56 4.98
N ARG A 71 -8.06 -9.77 6.15
CA ARG A 71 -8.24 -8.90 7.32
C ARG A 71 -7.03 -8.00 7.46
N THR A 72 -7.29 -6.71 7.55
CA THR A 72 -6.32 -5.68 7.98
C THR A 72 -6.66 -5.25 9.40
N ALA A 73 -5.66 -4.77 10.15
CA ALA A 73 -5.81 -4.36 11.55
C ALA A 73 -6.54 -3.01 11.71
#